data_AF-A0A920MUU7-F1
#
_entry.id   AF-A0A920MUU7-F1
#
_cell.length_a   1.000
_cell.length_b   1.000
_cell.length_c   1.000
_cell.angle_alpha   90.00
_cell.angle_beta   90.00
_cell.angle_gamma   90.00
#
_symmetry.space_group_name_H-M   'P 1'
#
loop_
_entity.id
_entity.type
_entity.pdbx_description
1 polymer ?
#
loop_
_entity_poly.entity_id
_entity_poly.type
_entity_poly.pdbx_seq_one_letter_code
_entity_poly.pdbx_strand_id
1 'polypeptide(L)'
;MGKFAIETSMVKVFASETSQYVLDEALQIYGGYGFLEDYPIASGYRDDRINQIWEGTNEINRQIVAGFIMKKALTEELPFHNAISNIDDYLSNNKNKLSDETLMNECQSVETSKRLALLIFNEAL
;
A
#
# COMPACT_ATOMS: atom_id res chain seq x y z
N MET A 1 -13.58 -5.43 16.58
CA MET A 1 -12.55 -4.50 16.07
C MET A 1 -11.57 -5.10 15.03
N GLY A 2 -11.63 -6.39 14.64
CA GLY A 2 -10.60 -6.97 13.77
C GLY A 2 -10.93 -7.21 12.29
N LYS A 3 -12.17 -6.96 11.83
CA LYS A 3 -12.62 -7.42 10.50
C LYS A 3 -11.80 -6.81 9.36
N PHE A 4 -11.62 -5.48 9.41
CA PHE A 4 -10.94 -4.67 8.39
C PHE A 4 -9.62 -4.06 8.87
N ALA A 5 -8.97 -4.71 9.85
CA ALA A 5 -7.75 -4.17 10.46
C ALA A 5 -6.60 -4.02 9.45
N ILE A 6 -6.53 -4.92 8.46
CA ILE A 6 -5.52 -4.89 7.39
C ILE A 6 -5.74 -3.64 6.53
N GLU A 7 -6.96 -3.45 6.05
CA GLU A 7 -7.35 -2.36 5.17
C GLU A 7 -7.18 -0.99 5.86
N THR A 8 -7.61 -0.87 7.12
CA THR A 8 -7.41 0.38 7.89
C THR A 8 -5.93 0.71 8.08
N SER A 9 -5.10 -0.28 8.39
CA SER A 9 -3.65 -0.08 8.57
C SER A 9 -2.96 0.31 7.26
N MET A 10 -3.33 -0.34 6.14
CA MET A 10 -2.85 0.01 4.79
C MET A 10 -3.20 1.44 4.43
N VAL A 11 -4.46 1.85 4.64
CA VAL A 11 -4.93 3.21 4.31
C VAL A 11 -4.23 4.26 5.15
N LYS A 12 -4.06 4.04 6.46
CA LYS A 12 -3.36 4.98 7.34
C LYS A 12 -1.95 5.28 6.86
N VAL A 13 -1.18 4.22 6.57
CA VAL A 13 0.20 4.34 6.08
C VAL A 13 0.22 5.05 4.74
N PHE A 14 -0.54 4.56 3.76
CA PHE A 14 -0.58 5.11 2.41
C PHE A 14 -0.98 6.58 2.40
N ALA A 15 -2.02 6.98 3.12
CA ALA A 15 -2.50 8.35 3.16
C ALA A 15 -1.48 9.29 3.82
N SER A 16 -0.87 8.88 4.94
CA SER A 16 0.12 9.70 5.64
C SER A 16 1.40 9.91 4.81
N GLU A 17 1.85 8.89 4.07
CA GLU A 17 3.03 9.01 3.20
C GLU A 17 2.71 9.81 1.93
N THR A 18 1.52 9.66 1.39
CA THR A 18 1.06 10.46 0.25
C THR A 18 0.92 11.93 0.61
N SER A 19 0.33 12.24 1.77
CA SER A 19 0.20 13.61 2.27
C SER A 19 1.57 14.28 2.44
N GLN A 20 2.51 13.56 3.07
CA GLN A 20 3.88 14.04 3.26
C GLN A 20 4.55 14.32 1.91
N TYR A 21 4.43 13.42 0.94
CA TYR A 21 4.99 13.60 -0.40
C TYR A 21 4.43 14.87 -1.08
N VAL A 22 3.10 15.03 -1.07
CA VAL A 22 2.43 16.20 -1.68
C VAL A 22 2.88 17.50 -1.01
N LEU A 23 2.99 17.53 0.31
CA LEU A 23 3.44 18.73 1.04
C LEU A 23 4.91 19.03 0.82
N ASP A 24 5.76 18.01 0.68
CA ASP A 24 7.18 18.18 0.36
C ASP A 24 7.36 18.80 -1.03
N GLU A 25 6.66 18.28 -2.03
CA GLU A 25 6.65 18.86 -3.38
C GLU A 25 6.06 20.27 -3.40
N ALA A 26 4.99 20.53 -2.64
CA ALA A 26 4.43 21.86 -2.52
C ALA A 26 5.42 22.85 -1.88
N LEU A 27 6.12 22.47 -0.82
CA LEU A 27 7.17 23.29 -0.21
C LEU A 27 8.28 23.58 -1.24
N GLN A 28 8.71 22.55 -1.98
CA GLN A 28 9.73 22.68 -3.03
C GLN A 28 9.31 23.65 -4.15
N ILE A 29 8.04 23.61 -4.57
CA ILE A 29 7.47 24.54 -5.57
C ILE A 29 7.48 25.99 -5.05
N TYR A 30 7.17 26.21 -3.78
CA TYR A 30 7.22 27.54 -3.16
C TYR A 30 8.66 28.06 -2.99
N GLY A 31 9.67 27.18 -3.05
CA GLY A 31 11.07 27.54 -2.89
C GLY A 31 11.33 28.20 -1.53
N GLY A 32 12.10 29.30 -1.51
CA GLY A 32 12.41 30.02 -0.27
C GLY A 32 11.17 30.54 0.48
N TYR A 33 10.10 30.88 -0.23
CA TYR A 33 8.84 31.30 0.38
C TYR A 33 8.19 30.17 1.18
N GLY A 34 8.40 28.92 0.77
CA GLY A 34 7.84 27.75 1.45
C GLY A 34 8.40 27.54 2.85
N PHE A 35 9.54 28.16 3.17
CA PHE A 35 10.18 28.12 4.47
C PHE A 35 9.84 29.34 5.37
N LEU A 36 9.15 30.35 4.81
CA LEU A 36 8.70 31.50 5.58
C LEU A 36 7.36 31.18 6.25
N GLU A 37 7.25 31.46 7.55
CA GLU A 37 6.04 31.21 8.35
C GLU A 37 4.83 32.05 7.88
N ASP A 38 5.05 33.08 7.06
CA ASP A 38 3.97 33.87 6.44
C ASP A 38 3.16 33.06 5.41
N TYR A 39 3.71 31.96 4.90
CA TYR A 39 3.06 31.10 3.91
C TYR A 39 2.49 29.84 4.58
N PRO A 40 1.25 29.44 4.24
CA PRO A 40 0.57 28.34 4.91
C PRO A 40 1.29 26.99 4.77
N ILE A 41 2.09 26.83 3.71
CA ILE A 41 2.83 25.60 3.45
C ILE A 41 3.86 25.27 4.55
N ALA A 42 4.48 26.27 5.17
CA ALA A 42 5.42 26.06 6.28
C ALA A 42 4.72 25.37 7.47
N SER A 43 3.53 25.85 7.82
CA SER A 43 2.70 25.21 8.87
C SER A 43 2.19 23.83 8.45
N GLY A 44 1.67 23.69 7.23
CA GLY A 44 1.13 22.43 6.73
C GLY A 44 2.17 21.31 6.69
N TYR A 45 3.40 21.62 6.26
CA TYR A 45 4.51 20.65 6.25
C TYR A 45 4.86 20.15 7.66
N ARG A 46 4.92 21.06 8.64
CA ARG A 46 5.20 20.70 10.04
C ARG A 46 4.06 19.88 10.65
N ASP A 47 2.82 20.28 10.39
CA ASP A 47 1.63 19.66 10.97
C ASP A 47 1.42 18.24 10.44
N ASP A 48 1.72 17.98 9.17
CA ASP A 48 1.55 16.65 8.57
C ASP A 48 2.50 15.60 9.16
N ARG A 49 3.65 16.01 9.69
CA ARG A 49 4.67 15.07 10.19
C ARG A 49 4.14 14.10 11.24
N ILE A 50 3.19 14.54 12.06
CA ILE A 50 2.58 13.72 13.12
C ILE A 50 1.76 12.54 12.56
N ASN A 51 1.27 12.65 11.32
CA ASN A 51 0.41 11.64 10.69
C ASN A 51 1.08 10.26 10.59
N GLN A 52 2.41 10.23 10.49
CA GLN A 52 3.17 8.99 10.43
C GLN A 52 3.43 8.35 11.81
N ILE A 53 3.13 9.07 12.90
CA ILE A 53 3.50 8.68 14.27
C ILE A 53 2.29 8.30 15.12
N TRP A 54 1.24 9.12 15.11
CA TRP A 54 0.02 8.83 15.88
C TRP A 54 -0.86 7.75 15.23
N GLU A 55 -1.84 7.24 15.98
CA GLU A 55 -2.67 6.08 15.58
C GLU A 55 -1.82 4.84 15.25
N GLY A 56 -0.72 4.69 16.00
CA GLY A 56 0.35 3.74 15.73
C GLY A 56 1.31 4.26 14.65
N THR A 57 2.62 4.11 14.87
CA THR A 57 3.59 4.54 13.85
C THR A 57 3.39 3.76 12.55
N ASN A 58 3.86 4.30 11.44
CA ASN A 58 3.74 3.61 10.15
C ASN A 58 4.40 2.23 10.17
N GLU A 59 5.50 2.06 10.91
CA GLU A 59 6.19 0.79 11.09
C GLU A 59 5.31 -0.22 11.84
N ILE A 60 4.65 0.21 12.91
CA ILE A 60 3.71 -0.64 13.66
C ILE A 60 2.51 -1.03 12.79
N ASN A 61 1.95 -0.09 12.02
CA ASN A 61 0.85 -0.39 11.11
C ASN A 61 1.28 -1.39 10.01
N ARG A 62 2.50 -1.28 9.48
CA ARG A 62 3.07 -2.27 8.53
C ARG A 62 3.22 -3.64 9.16
N GLN A 63 3.66 -3.73 10.41
CA GLN A 63 3.73 -4.98 11.15
C GLN A 63 2.34 -5.59 11.40
N ILE A 64 1.33 -4.78 11.72
CA ILE A 64 -0.07 -5.22 11.88
C ILE A 64 -0.58 -5.83 10.57
N VAL A 65 -0.34 -5.21 9.42
CA VAL A 65 -0.73 -5.75 8.11
C VAL A 65 -0.16 -7.15 7.91
N ALA A 66 1.15 -7.32 8.07
CA ALA A 66 1.80 -8.63 7.89
C ALA A 66 1.27 -9.68 8.89
N GLY A 67 1.17 -9.31 10.17
CA GLY A 67 0.71 -10.22 11.23
C GLY A 67 -0.74 -10.67 11.05
N PHE A 68 -1.65 -9.78 10.64
CA PHE A 68 -3.05 -10.13 10.41
C PHE A 68 -3.25 -10.95 9.13
N ILE A 69 -2.50 -10.67 8.06
CA ILE A 69 -2.50 -11.51 6.85
C ILE A 69 -2.09 -12.94 7.22
N MET A 70 -0.99 -13.09 7.95
CA MET A 70 -0.50 -14.41 8.39
C MET A 70 -1.50 -15.15 9.27
N LYS A 71 -2.10 -14.45 10.24
CA LYS A 71 -3.15 -15.03 11.08
C LYS A 71 -4.32 -15.52 10.24
N LYS A 72 -4.83 -14.72 9.31
CA LYS A 72 -5.97 -15.08 8.45
C LYS A 72 -5.66 -16.24 7.49
N ALA A 73 -4.40 -16.35 7.04
CA ALA A 73 -3.95 -17.48 6.24
C ALA A 73 -3.93 -18.79 7.07
N LEU A 74 -3.40 -18.74 8.30
CA LEU A 74 -3.35 -19.90 9.20
C LEU A 74 -4.73 -20.35 9.70
N THR A 75 -5.68 -19.42 9.86
CA THR A 75 -7.05 -19.75 10.27
C THR A 75 -7.96 -20.15 9.11
N GLU A 76 -7.41 -20.30 7.89
CA GLU A 76 -8.14 -20.60 6.64
C GLU A 76 -9.27 -19.60 6.32
N GLU A 77 -9.27 -18.41 6.94
CA GLU A 77 -10.21 -17.34 6.59
C GLU A 77 -9.92 -16.77 5.19
N LEU A 78 -8.65 -16.88 4.76
CA LEU A 78 -8.21 -16.56 3.41
C LEU A 78 -7.65 -17.82 2.74
N PRO A 79 -8.21 -18.27 1.60
CA PRO A 79 -7.82 -19.53 0.95
C PRO A 79 -6.53 -19.39 0.14
N PHE A 80 -5.40 -19.12 0.81
CA PHE A 80 -4.11 -18.85 0.17
C PHE A 80 -3.56 -20.05 -0.61
N HIS A 81 -3.73 -21.27 -0.07
CA HIS A 81 -3.29 -22.51 -0.74
C HIS A 81 -3.90 -22.65 -2.15
N ASN A 82 -5.22 -22.44 -2.27
CA ASN A 82 -5.91 -22.52 -3.56
C ASN A 82 -5.46 -21.41 -4.52
N ALA A 83 -5.14 -20.23 -3.99
CA ALA A 83 -4.64 -19.13 -4.81
C ALA A 83 -3.23 -19.43 -5.36
N ILE A 84 -2.37 -20.07 -4.57
CA ILE A 84 -0.99 -20.42 -4.94
C ILE A 84 -0.96 -21.51 -6.00
N SER A 85 -1.78 -22.56 -5.89
CA SER A 85 -1.80 -23.65 -6.90
C SER A 85 -2.10 -23.16 -8.31
N ASN A 86 -2.80 -22.03 -8.46
CA ASN A 86 -3.14 -21.44 -9.74
C ASN A 86 -2.08 -20.43 -10.26
N ILE A 87 -1.00 -20.16 -9.51
CA ILE A 87 0.04 -19.19 -9.90
C ILE A 87 0.87 -19.74 -11.08
N ASP A 88 1.27 -21.01 -11.04
CA ASP A 88 2.09 -21.61 -12.10
C ASP A 88 1.37 -21.60 -13.46
N ASP A 89 0.08 -21.92 -13.44
CA ASP A 89 -0.78 -21.84 -14.61
C ASP A 89 -0.88 -20.40 -15.13
N TYR A 90 -0.99 -19.42 -14.24
CA TYR A 90 -1.01 -18.02 -14.63
C TYR A 90 0.32 -17.59 -15.24
N LEU A 91 1.47 -17.88 -14.61
CA LEU A 91 2.80 -17.53 -15.13
C LEU A 91 3.05 -18.17 -16.50
N SER A 92 2.58 -19.41 -16.69
CA SER A 92 2.75 -20.16 -17.94
C SER A 92 1.81 -19.69 -19.06
N ASN A 93 0.59 -19.26 -18.71
CA ASN A 93 -0.45 -18.89 -19.68
C ASN A 93 -0.64 -17.39 -19.88
N ASN A 94 0.11 -16.52 -19.17
CA ASN A 94 0.02 -15.07 -19.33
C ASN A 94 0.68 -14.58 -20.63
N LYS A 95 0.20 -15.10 -21.76
CA LYS A 95 0.34 -14.44 -23.06
C LYS A 95 -0.55 -13.21 -22.97
N ASN A 96 0.07 -12.04 -22.76
CA ASN A 96 -0.55 -10.71 -22.75
C ASN A 96 -1.84 -10.67 -23.56
N LYS A 97 -2.99 -10.70 -22.88
CA LYS A 97 -4.26 -10.33 -23.50
C LYS A 97 -4.23 -8.81 -23.65
N LEU A 98 -3.52 -8.35 -24.67
CA LEU A 98 -3.61 -6.98 -25.19
C LEU A 98 -4.98 -6.83 -25.85
N SER A 99 -6.03 -6.74 -25.04
CA SER A 99 -7.31 -6.22 -25.49
C SER A 99 -7.28 -4.71 -25.35
N ASP A 100 -7.80 -3.98 -26.33
CA ASP A 100 -7.94 -2.51 -26.32
C ASP A 100 -9.02 -2.01 -25.33
N GLU A 101 -9.37 -2.81 -24.33
CA GLU A 101 -10.28 -2.39 -23.27
C GLU A 101 -9.61 -1.33 -22.40
N THR A 102 -10.38 -0.31 -22.02
CA THR A 102 -9.91 0.77 -21.16
C THR A 102 -9.41 0.23 -19.82
N LEU A 103 -8.22 0.67 -19.41
CA LEU A 103 -7.52 0.25 -18.17
C LEU A 103 -7.09 -1.23 -18.10
N MET A 104 -7.04 -1.93 -19.24
CA MET A 104 -6.63 -3.35 -19.24
C MET A 104 -5.21 -3.54 -18.67
N ASN A 105 -4.28 -2.63 -19.00
CA ASN A 105 -2.90 -2.69 -18.51
C ASN A 105 -2.83 -2.55 -16.99
N GLU A 106 -3.59 -1.60 -16.42
CA GLU A 106 -3.67 -1.34 -14.98
C GLU A 106 -4.29 -2.52 -14.25
N CYS A 107 -5.37 -3.10 -14.79
CA CYS A 107 -5.97 -4.32 -14.27
C CYS A 107 -4.96 -5.47 -14.24
N GLN A 108 -4.21 -5.66 -15.33
CA GLN A 108 -3.17 -6.69 -15.41
C GLN A 108 -2.03 -6.42 -14.40
N SER A 109 -1.62 -5.17 -14.21
CA SER A 109 -0.64 -4.79 -13.19
C SER A 109 -1.13 -5.14 -11.78
N VAL A 110 -2.36 -4.76 -11.43
CA VAL A 110 -2.96 -5.09 -10.11
C VAL A 110 -3.00 -6.59 -9.88
N GLU A 111 -3.44 -7.34 -10.89
CA GLU A 111 -3.62 -8.79 -10.81
C GLU A 111 -2.26 -9.52 -10.74
N THR A 112 -1.24 -8.98 -11.39
CA THR A 112 0.15 -9.46 -11.28
C THR A 112 0.75 -9.12 -9.91
N SER A 113 0.54 -7.90 -9.39
CA SER A 113 1.00 -7.51 -8.05
C SER A 113 0.40 -8.34 -6.93
N LYS A 114 -0.89 -8.70 -7.02
CA LYS A 114 -1.53 -9.61 -6.04
C LYS A 114 -0.84 -10.97 -6.01
N ARG A 115 -0.58 -11.57 -7.18
CA ARG A 115 0.09 -12.87 -7.26
C ARG A 115 1.54 -12.80 -6.80
N LEU A 116 2.26 -11.74 -7.13
CA LEU A 116 3.61 -11.51 -6.63
C LEU A 116 3.62 -11.43 -5.10
N ALA A 117 2.69 -10.69 -4.50
CA ALA A 117 2.57 -10.61 -3.05
C ALA A 117 2.29 -11.99 -2.41
N LEU A 118 1.40 -12.80 -3.02
CA LEU A 118 1.12 -14.16 -2.56
C LEU A 118 2.35 -15.08 -2.68
N LEU A 119 3.10 -14.99 -3.78
CA LEU A 119 4.32 -15.78 -3.99
C LEU A 119 5.39 -15.44 -2.94
N ILE A 120 5.67 -14.15 -2.75
CA ILE A 120 6.64 -13.69 -1.74
C ILE A 120 6.19 -14.13 -0.34
N PHE A 121 4.89 -14.05 -0.06
CA PHE A 121 4.36 -14.47 1.22
C PHE A 121 4.50 -15.99 1.44
N ASN A 122 4.28 -16.81 0.40
CA ASN A 122 4.50 -18.25 0.46
C ASN A 122 5.97 -18.63 0.70
N GLU A 123 6.90 -17.94 0.03
CA GLU A 123 8.34 -18.15 0.24
C GLU A 123 8.84 -17.68 1.62
N ALA A 124 8.11 -16.75 2.25
CA ALA A 124 8.47 -16.21 3.57
C ALA A 124 7.91 -17.03 4.75
N LEU A 125 6.98 -17.95 4.49
CA LEU A 125 6.40 -18.87 5.49
C LEU A 125 7.26 -20.12 5.66
#